data_AF-A0AAP9AA74-F1
#
_entry.id   AF-A0AAP9AA74-F1
#
_cell.length_a   1.000
_cell.length_b   1.000
_cell.length_c   1.000
_cell.angle_alpha   90.00
_cell.angle_beta   90.00
_cell.angle_gamma   90.00
#
_symmetry.space_group_name_H-M   'P 1'
#
loop_
_entity.id
_entity.type
_entity.pdbx_description
1 polymer ?
#
loop_
_entity_poly.entity_id
_entity_poly.type
_entity_poly.pdbx_seq_one_letter_code
_entity_poly.pdbx_strand_id
1 'polypeptide(L)'
;MTFASAVQLKDESQKSLKLTLTKDSETKEVDLVLSQDKLSATADLNVLNEGTYKVTKLTLNGNEVSLNDEIKNKELKVEASKKPETGSTEGGSTEGKKPETGSTEGGSTEK
;
A
#
# COMPACT_ATOMS: atom_id res chain seq x y z
N MET A 1 -3.43 -7.89 -2.56
CA MET A 1 -4.46 -8.87 -2.96
C MET A 1 -4.83 -9.70 -1.76
N THR A 2 -6.09 -10.09 -1.62
CA THR A 2 -6.58 -10.98 -0.55
C THR A 2 -7.05 -12.30 -1.16
N PHE A 3 -6.86 -13.37 -0.42
CA PHE A 3 -7.24 -14.73 -0.79
C PHE A 3 -8.41 -15.19 0.07
N ALA A 4 -9.35 -15.92 -0.51
CA ALA A 4 -10.46 -16.51 0.24
C ALA A 4 -10.00 -17.63 1.20
N SER A 5 -8.78 -18.14 1.03
CA SER A 5 -8.20 -19.20 1.85
C SER A 5 -6.69 -19.04 1.93
N ALA A 6 -6.11 -19.55 3.02
CA ALA A 6 -4.68 -19.47 3.25
C ALA A 6 -3.92 -20.16 2.10
N VAL A 7 -2.99 -19.43 1.50
CA VAL A 7 -2.17 -19.94 0.40
C VAL A 7 -1.24 -21.04 0.95
N GLN A 8 -1.41 -22.26 0.44
CA GLN A 8 -0.58 -23.39 0.81
C GLN A 8 0.60 -23.51 -0.15
N LEU A 9 1.79 -23.21 0.35
CA LEU A 9 3.04 -23.46 -0.36
C LEU A 9 3.42 -24.91 -0.17
N LYS A 10 3.60 -25.64 -1.28
CA LYS A 10 4.03 -27.05 -1.25
C LYS A 10 5.46 -27.20 -0.71
N ASP A 11 6.26 -26.15 -0.87
CA ASP A 11 7.61 -26.02 -0.34
C ASP A 11 7.70 -24.64 0.34
N GLU A 12 7.84 -24.61 1.67
CA GLU A 12 7.84 -23.34 2.43
C GLU A 12 9.16 -22.55 2.31
N SER A 13 10.21 -23.18 1.78
CA SER A 13 11.48 -22.51 1.46
C SER A 13 11.38 -21.71 0.15
N GLN A 14 10.55 -22.17 -0.78
CA GLN A 14 10.22 -21.48 -2.02
C GLN A 14 8.98 -20.61 -1.80
N LYS A 15 9.18 -19.29 -1.65
CA LYS A 15 8.11 -18.30 -1.50
C LYS A 15 7.93 -17.46 -2.78
N SER A 16 8.22 -18.05 -3.94
CA SER A 16 8.15 -17.35 -5.22
C SER A 16 6.70 -17.28 -5.70
N LEU A 17 5.97 -16.30 -5.18
CA LEU A 17 4.67 -15.90 -5.69
C LEU A 17 4.90 -14.77 -6.68
N LYS A 18 4.49 -14.95 -7.94
CA LYS A 18 4.62 -13.94 -8.99
C LYS A 18 3.27 -13.65 -9.61
N LEU A 19 3.00 -12.38 -9.87
CA LEU A 19 1.80 -11.92 -10.55
C LEU A 19 2.19 -11.33 -11.90
N THR A 20 1.58 -11.86 -12.95
CA THR A 20 1.69 -11.33 -14.29
C THR A 20 0.58 -10.31 -14.52
N LEU A 21 1.01 -9.12 -14.93
CA LEU A 21 0.21 -7.96 -15.21
C LEU A 21 0.37 -7.60 -16.68
N THR A 22 -0.75 -7.35 -17.37
CA THR A 22 -0.73 -7.00 -18.79
C THR A 22 -1.36 -5.63 -19.01
N LYS A 23 -0.64 -4.73 -19.68
CA LYS A 23 -1.14 -3.41 -20.09
C LYS A 23 -1.05 -3.30 -21.60
N ASP A 24 -2.20 -3.18 -22.26
CA ASP A 24 -2.31 -3.12 -23.72
C ASP A 24 -1.69 -4.35 -24.42
N SER A 25 -0.40 -4.29 -24.76
CA SER A 25 0.39 -5.42 -25.30
C SER A 25 1.67 -5.71 -24.49
N GLU A 26 1.91 -5.02 -23.37
CA GLU A 26 3.05 -5.22 -22.48
C GLU A 26 2.68 -6.16 -21.32
N THR A 27 3.46 -7.22 -21.13
CA THR A 27 3.40 -8.08 -19.93
C THR A 27 4.55 -7.77 -18.99
N LYS A 28 4.23 -7.58 -17.72
CA LYS A 28 5.17 -7.42 -16.61
C LYS A 28 4.91 -8.46 -15.54
N GLU A 29 5.96 -8.97 -14.94
CA GLU A 29 5.87 -9.87 -13.80
C GLU A 29 6.39 -9.14 -12.56
N VAL A 30 5.63 -9.23 -11.47
CA VAL A 30 6.01 -8.66 -10.18
C VAL A 30 6.07 -9.77 -9.13
N ASP A 31 7.08 -9.71 -8.26
CA ASP A 31 7.16 -10.60 -7.11
C ASP A 31 6.17 -10.14 -6.03
N LEU A 32 5.45 -11.12 -5.48
CA LEU A 32 4.51 -10.95 -4.40
C LEU A 32 5.11 -11.49 -3.12
N VAL A 33 4.99 -10.68 -2.08
CA VAL A 33 5.33 -11.03 -0.72
C VAL A 33 4.04 -11.45 -0.01
N LEU A 34 3.98 -12.71 0.40
CA LEU A 34 2.90 -13.24 1.22
C LEU A 34 2.95 -12.65 2.63
N SER A 35 1.79 -12.28 3.16
CA SER A 35 1.61 -11.90 4.56
C SER A 35 1.80 -13.10 5.48
N GLN A 36 2.04 -12.84 6.77
CA GLN A 36 2.30 -13.88 7.77
C GLN A 36 1.11 -14.85 7.91
N ASP A 37 -0.10 -14.31 7.84
CA ASP A 37 -1.38 -15.03 7.83
C ASP A 37 -1.64 -15.83 6.53
N LYS A 38 -0.84 -15.62 5.48
CA LYS A 38 -1.00 -16.25 4.15
C LYS A 38 -2.36 -16.01 3.50
N LEU A 39 -3.13 -15.03 3.97
CA LEU A 39 -4.43 -14.62 3.43
C LEU A 39 -4.33 -13.37 2.57
N SER A 40 -3.19 -12.69 2.59
CA SER A 40 -2.89 -11.60 1.66
C SER A 40 -1.50 -11.68 1.08
N ALA A 41 -1.33 -10.98 -0.04
CA ALA A 41 -0.03 -10.74 -0.66
C ALA A 41 0.06 -9.30 -1.16
N THR A 42 1.23 -8.71 -1.00
CA THR A 42 1.59 -7.38 -1.51
C THR A 42 2.66 -7.51 -2.58
N ALA A 43 2.69 -6.59 -3.53
CA ALA A 43 3.69 -6.57 -4.60
C ALA A 43 4.33 -5.18 -4.63
N ASP A 44 5.62 -5.14 -4.94
CA ASP A 44 6.27 -3.88 -5.26
C ASP A 44 5.96 -3.50 -6.71
N LEU A 45 5.28 -2.36 -6.88
CA LEU A 45 4.84 -1.88 -8.20
C LEU A 45 5.80 -0.83 -8.78
N ASN A 46 6.93 -0.55 -8.12
CA ASN A 46 7.87 0.49 -8.57
C ASN A 46 8.56 0.13 -9.89
N VAL A 47 8.51 -1.16 -10.27
CA VAL A 47 8.99 -1.67 -11.56
C VAL A 47 8.00 -1.45 -12.71
N LEU A 48 6.76 -1.06 -12.41
CA LEU A 48 5.70 -0.82 -13.39
C LEU A 48 5.66 0.66 -13.74
N ASN A 49 5.37 0.94 -15.00
CA ASN A 49 5.11 2.31 -15.44
C ASN A 49 3.70 2.74 -15.02
N GLU A 50 3.45 4.04 -15.02
CA GLU A 50 2.11 4.58 -14.83
C GLU A 50 1.12 4.05 -15.89
N GLY A 51 -0.11 3.75 -15.47
CA GLY A 51 -1.20 3.31 -16.33
C GLY A 51 -2.02 2.16 -15.74
N THR A 52 -2.92 1.61 -16.56
CA THR A 52 -3.84 0.54 -16.16
C THR A 52 -3.33 -0.81 -16.61
N TYR A 53 -2.99 -1.68 -15.65
CA TYR A 53 -2.62 -3.07 -15.88
C TYR A 53 -3.77 -4.01 -15.53
N LYS A 54 -3.87 -5.15 -16.21
CA LYS A 54 -4.84 -6.20 -15.90
C LYS A 54 -4.13 -7.41 -15.33
N VAL A 55 -4.70 -8.00 -14.30
CA VAL A 55 -4.22 -9.27 -13.77
C VAL A 55 -4.53 -10.38 -14.76
N THR A 56 -3.51 -11.04 -15.29
CA THR A 56 -3.67 -12.11 -16.29
C THR A 56 -3.31 -13.48 -15.75
N LYS A 57 -2.26 -13.57 -14.94
CA LYS A 57 -1.77 -14.85 -14.42
C LYS A 57 -1.15 -14.68 -13.03
N LEU A 58 -1.30 -15.71 -12.20
CA LEU A 58 -0.63 -15.82 -10.91
C LEU A 58 0.12 -17.15 -10.91
N THR A 59 1.38 -17.13 -10.50
CA THR A 59 2.22 -18.33 -10.37
C THR A 59 2.77 -18.42 -8.96
N LEU A 60 2.72 -19.61 -8.39
CA LEU A 60 3.20 -19.94 -7.05
C LEU A 60 4.20 -21.08 -7.17
N ASN A 61 5.46 -20.83 -6.87
CA ASN A 61 6.58 -21.75 -7.08
C ASN A 61 6.66 -22.31 -8.50
N GLY A 62 6.34 -21.46 -9.49
CA GLY A 62 6.29 -21.85 -10.90
C GLY A 62 5.02 -22.59 -11.33
N ASN A 63 4.14 -22.96 -10.40
CA ASN A 63 2.84 -23.53 -10.72
C ASN A 63 1.80 -22.43 -10.96
N GLU A 64 1.02 -22.55 -12.02
CA GLU A 64 -0.10 -21.63 -12.28
C GLU A 64 -1.19 -21.80 -11.22
N VAL A 65 -1.60 -20.69 -10.62
CA VAL A 65 -2.70 -20.62 -9.68
C VAL A 65 -3.94 -20.12 -10.41
N SER A 66 -5.04 -20.85 -10.26
CA SER A 66 -6.34 -20.42 -10.78
C SER A 66 -6.82 -19.18 -10.03
N LEU A 67 -6.98 -18.09 -10.76
CA LEU A 67 -7.60 -16.87 -10.26
C LEU A 67 -9.12 -16.99 -10.42
N ASN A 68 -9.87 -16.56 -9.39
CA ASN A 68 -11.31 -16.37 -9.51
C ASN A 68 -11.62 -15.21 -10.46
N ASP A 69 -12.81 -15.23 -11.07
CA ASP A 69 -13.27 -14.20 -12.03
C ASP A 69 -13.24 -12.78 -11.46
N GLU A 70 -13.36 -12.63 -10.14
CA GLU A 70 -13.27 -11.32 -9.47
C GLU A 70 -11.86 -10.72 -9.50
N ILE A 71 -10.82 -11.56 -9.59
CA ILE A 71 -9.42 -11.13 -9.60
C ILE A 71 -8.86 -11.18 -11.03
N LYS A 72 -9.29 -12.16 -11.83
CA LYS A 72 -8.89 -12.30 -13.22
C LYS A 72 -9.40 -11.11 -14.04
N ASN A 73 -8.53 -10.50 -14.85
CA ASN A 73 -8.80 -9.28 -15.61
C ASN A 73 -9.09 -8.04 -14.76
N LYS A 74 -8.91 -8.11 -13.44
CA LYS A 74 -9.08 -6.95 -12.58
C LYS A 74 -8.09 -5.86 -12.98
N GLU A 75 -8.61 -4.66 -13.14
CA GLU A 75 -7.84 -3.48 -13.51
C GLU A 75 -7.12 -2.91 -12.28
N LEU A 76 -5.81 -2.80 -12.40
CA LEU A 76 -4.89 -2.23 -11.44
C LEU A 76 -4.36 -0.93 -12.04
N LYS A 77 -4.77 0.20 -11.47
CA LYS A 77 -4.25 1.50 -11.87
C LYS A 77 -2.98 1.78 -11.08
N VAL A 78 -1.84 1.82 -11.77
CA VAL A 78 -0.56 2.25 -11.22
C VAL A 78 -0.46 3.73 -11.49
N GLU A 79 -0.58 4.54 -10.44
CA GLU A 79 -0.36 5.97 -10.52
C GLU A 79 1.04 6.25 -10.01
N ALA A 80 1.77 7.15 -10.67
CA ALA A 80 3.02 7.64 -10.14
C ALA A 80 2.70 8.20 -8.75
N SER A 81 3.27 7.60 -7.70
CA SER A 81 3.17 8.10 -6.36
C SER A 81 3.69 9.53 -6.38
N LYS A 82 2.78 10.51 -6.45
CA LYS A 82 3.04 11.85 -5.96
C LYS A 82 3.45 11.60 -4.53
N LYS A 83 4.76 11.69 -4.27
CA LYS A 83 5.36 11.74 -2.94
C LYS A 83 4.34 12.46 -2.04
N PRO A 84 3.92 11.93 -0.89
CA PRO A 84 3.03 12.68 -0.02
C PRO A 84 3.74 14.01 0.24
N GLU A 85 3.18 15.11 -0.28
CA GLU A 85 3.46 16.42 0.26
C GLU A 85 3.02 16.32 1.71
N THR A 86 4.00 16.21 2.60
CA THR A 86 3.80 16.31 4.03
C THR A 86 3.11 17.63 4.31
N GLY A 87 1.85 17.58 4.73
CA GLY A 87 1.09 18.77 5.08
C GLY A 87 -0.38 18.46 5.36
N SER A 88 -0.62 17.76 6.46
CA SER A 88 -1.92 17.42 7.03
C SER A 88 -3.00 18.50 6.86
N THR A 89 -4.15 18.12 6.32
CA THR A 89 -5.42 18.78 6.58
C THR A 89 -6.18 17.98 7.63
N GLU A 90 -6.25 18.51 8.84
CA GLU A 90 -7.19 18.12 9.91
C GLU A 90 -7.29 19.37 10.78
N GLY A 91 -8.41 19.94 11.19
CA GLY A 91 -9.82 19.57 11.28
C GLY A 91 -10.39 20.57 12.30
N GLY A 92 -11.70 20.84 12.25
CA GLY A 92 -12.33 22.00 12.88
C GLY A 92 -12.33 22.11 14.42
N SER A 93 -12.49 23.37 14.85
CA SER A 93 -13.22 23.91 16.02
C SER A 93 -13.04 23.31 17.41
N THR A 94 -12.56 24.13 18.35
CA THR A 94 -13.20 24.30 19.67
C THR A 94 -13.16 25.76 20.13
N GLU A 95 -14.35 26.31 20.34
CA GLU A 95 -14.62 27.55 21.06
C GLU A 95 -14.44 27.33 22.57
N GLY A 96 -13.87 28.32 23.26
CA GLY A 96 -14.14 28.59 24.67
C GLY A 96 -13.23 27.94 25.72
N LYS A 97 -12.25 28.72 26.24
CA LYS A 97 -12.30 29.29 27.60
C LYS A 97 -10.98 29.98 27.95
N LYS A 98 -11.10 31.28 28.26
CA LYS A 98 -10.17 32.08 29.06
C LYS A 98 -9.87 31.34 30.39
N PRO A 99 -8.62 31.40 30.86
CA PRO A 99 -8.43 31.86 32.24
C PRO A 99 -7.47 33.05 32.31
N GLU A 100 -7.90 34.02 33.11
CA GLU A 100 -7.07 35.07 33.69
C GLU A 100 -5.97 34.44 34.56
N THR A 101 -4.73 34.82 34.30
CA THR A 101 -3.68 34.96 35.32
C THR A 101 -3.01 36.29 34.97
N GLY A 102 -3.27 37.39 35.66
CA GLY A 102 -2.86 37.61 37.05
C GLY A 102 -1.50 38.32 37.03
N SER A 103 -1.53 39.65 37.26
CA SER A 103 -0.40 40.56 37.50
C SER A 103 0.61 39.98 38.52
N THR A 104 1.90 40.34 38.59
CA THR A 104 2.48 41.65 39.01
C THR A 104 4.03 41.62 38.97
N GLU A 105 4.63 42.82 38.81
CA GLU A 105 5.96 43.30 39.32
C GLU A 105 7.24 42.52 38.98
N GLY A 106 8.24 43.10 38.29
CA GLY A 106 9.18 44.16 38.74
C GLY A 106 10.60 43.54 38.62
N GLY A 107 11.73 44.19 38.39
CA GLY A 107 12.19 45.54 38.13
C GLY A 107 13.68 45.43 37.71
N SER A 108 14.24 46.51 37.20
CA SER A 108 15.61 46.67 36.64
C SER A 108 16.76 46.14 37.50
N THR A 109 17.85 45.67 36.88
CA THR A 109 19.21 46.16 37.21
C THR A 109 20.19 45.93 36.07
N GLU A 110 20.71 47.04 35.53
CA GLU A 110 21.91 47.14 34.70
C GLU A 110 23.14 47.15 35.64
N LYS A 111 24.23 46.48 35.26
CA LYS A 111 25.54 46.65 35.90
C LYS A 111 26.67 46.40 34.91
#